data_AF-A0A822YWI1-F1
#
_entry.id   AF-A0A822YWI1-F1
#
_cell.length_a   1.000
_cell.length_b   1.000
_cell.length_c   1.000
_cell.angle_alpha   90.00
_cell.angle_beta   90.00
_cell.angle_gamma   90.00
#
_symmetry.space_group_name_H-M   'P 1'
#
loop_
_entity.id
_entity.type
_entity.pdbx_description
1 polymer ?
#
loop_
_entity_poly.entity_id
_entity_poly.type
_entity_poly.pdbx_seq_one_letter_code
_entity_poly.pdbx_strand_id
1 'polypeptide(L)'
;MVPYPNSPQSPYFHECVKWLLENQFPDGSWCFFHSYPLVIKDTLSSTLACVLALKRWNIGNNYIKKGINFIVSNLPSSTGEKKHVPIGFDIVFPGMIEYAREMGLILPLIPTIADALFHRRNLEFKMSYFFISLLFILSSFS
;
A
#
# COMPACT_ATOMS: atom_id res chain seq x y z
N MET A 1 -2.89 11.67 4.80
CA MET A 1 -2.96 11.86 6.27
C MET A 1 -2.84 13.35 6.54
N VAL A 2 -3.80 13.96 7.23
CA VAL A 2 -3.87 15.43 7.38
C VAL A 2 -3.48 15.82 8.81
N PRO A 3 -2.38 16.55 9.02
CA PRO A 3 -1.99 17.06 10.33
C PRO A 3 -2.84 18.24 10.77
N TYR A 4 -2.97 18.41 12.08
CA TYR A 4 -3.51 19.63 12.64
C TYR A 4 -2.52 20.80 12.39
N PRO A 5 -2.98 21.99 11.94
CA PRO A 5 -2.08 23.10 11.55
C PRO A 5 -1.06 23.49 12.63
N ASN A 6 -1.47 23.43 13.89
CA ASN A 6 -0.66 23.83 15.05
C ASN A 6 -0.09 22.62 15.82
N SER A 7 -0.39 21.39 15.40
CA SER A 7 0.13 20.17 16.01
C SER A 7 0.36 19.12 14.91
N PRO A 8 1.54 19.13 14.25
CA PRO A 8 1.83 18.23 13.13
C PRO A 8 1.95 16.75 13.54
N GLN A 9 1.90 16.47 14.83
CA GLN A 9 1.86 15.13 15.42
C GLN A 9 0.44 14.67 15.78
N SER A 10 -0.58 15.51 15.56
CA SER A 10 -1.98 15.17 15.84
C SER A 10 -2.80 15.09 14.54
N PRO A 11 -3.72 14.11 14.41
CA PRO A 11 -4.60 14.03 13.25
C PRO A 11 -5.58 15.21 13.24
N TYR A 12 -5.86 15.77 12.07
CA TYR A 12 -6.98 16.71 11.95
C TYR A 12 -8.34 16.02 12.17
N PHE A 13 -8.47 14.79 11.64
CA PHE A 13 -9.68 13.97 11.73
C PHE A 13 -9.51 12.85 12.76
N HIS A 14 -9.69 13.18 14.04
CA HIS A 14 -9.54 12.23 15.14
C HIS A 14 -10.50 11.02 15.03
N GLU A 15 -11.74 11.23 14.60
CA GLU A 15 -12.74 10.17 14.47
C GLU A 15 -12.34 9.10 13.44
N CYS A 16 -11.69 9.48 12.33
CA CYS A 16 -11.20 8.51 11.35
C CYS A 16 -10.13 7.60 11.96
N VAL A 17 -9.28 8.16 12.82
CA VAL A 17 -8.22 7.41 13.48
C VAL A 17 -8.78 6.48 14.55
N LYS A 18 -9.78 6.94 15.29
CA LYS A 18 -10.53 6.10 16.24
C LYS A 18 -11.21 4.94 15.52
N TRP A 19 -11.87 5.20 14.39
CA TRP A 19 -12.49 4.17 13.56
C TRP A 19 -11.48 3.09 13.14
N LEU A 20 -10.25 3.46 12.77
CA LEU A 20 -9.19 2.48 12.46
C LEU A 20 -8.91 1.54 13.63
N LEU A 21 -8.84 2.05 14.86
CA LEU A 21 -8.57 1.24 16.06
C LEU A 21 -9.74 0.28 16.38
N GLU A 22 -10.97 0.67 16.06
CA GLU A 22 -12.17 -0.09 16.38
C GLU A 22 -12.53 -1.14 15.30
N ASN A 23 -11.99 -1.01 14.08
CA ASN A 23 -12.43 -1.79 12.92
C ASN A 23 -11.33 -2.68 12.30
N GLN A 24 -10.26 -2.99 13.05
CA GLN A 24 -9.31 -4.03 12.62
C GLN A 24 -9.94 -5.41 12.78
N PHE A 25 -9.89 -6.23 11.73
CA PHE A 25 -10.34 -7.61 11.80
C PHE A 25 -9.38 -8.48 12.64
N PRO A 26 -9.86 -9.61 13.20
CA PRO A 26 -9.02 -10.49 14.02
C PRO A 26 -7.76 -11.03 13.32
N ASP A 27 -7.80 -11.16 11.99
CA ASP A 27 -6.67 -11.57 11.15
C ASP A 27 -5.61 -10.47 10.96
N GLY A 28 -5.90 -9.24 11.38
CA GLY A 28 -5.03 -8.07 11.27
C GLY A 28 -5.32 -7.17 10.07
N SER A 29 -6.28 -7.51 9.21
CA SER A 29 -6.66 -6.72 8.05
C SER A 29 -7.66 -5.61 8.40
N TRP A 30 -7.86 -4.68 7.46
CA TRP A 30 -8.93 -3.67 7.51
C TRP A 30 -9.97 -3.85 6.39
N CYS A 31 -10.02 -5.04 5.78
CA CYS A 31 -10.96 -5.31 4.70
C CYS A 31 -11.54 -6.72 4.80
N PHE A 32 -12.86 -6.84 4.60
CA PHE A 32 -13.61 -8.08 4.79
C PHE A 32 -13.44 -9.11 3.66
N PHE A 33 -12.80 -8.74 2.54
CA PHE A 33 -12.83 -9.54 1.30
C PHE A 33 -11.74 -10.62 1.20
N HIS A 34 -11.40 -11.27 2.31
CA HIS A 34 -10.31 -12.24 2.35
C HIS A 34 -10.58 -13.52 1.53
N SER A 35 -11.85 -13.82 1.26
CA SER A 35 -12.28 -15.05 0.57
C SER A 35 -12.18 -15.00 -0.96
N TYR A 36 -11.84 -13.85 -1.55
CA TYR A 36 -11.73 -13.71 -3.00
C TYR A 36 -10.29 -13.40 -3.42
N PRO A 37 -9.59 -14.30 -4.14
CA PRO A 37 -8.23 -14.07 -4.65
C PRO A 37 -8.09 -12.77 -5.45
N LEU A 38 -9.19 -12.32 -6.06
CA LEU A 38 -9.27 -11.09 -6.85
C LEU A 38 -9.14 -9.81 -6.01
N VAL A 39 -9.37 -9.88 -4.69
CA VAL A 39 -9.45 -8.70 -3.78
C VAL A 39 -8.30 -8.68 -2.76
N ILE A 40 -7.38 -9.65 -2.83
CA ILE A 40 -6.25 -9.71 -1.90
C ILE A 40 -5.35 -8.48 -2.03
N LYS A 41 -5.19 -7.95 -3.24
CA LYS A 41 -4.40 -6.74 -3.52
C LYS A 41 -5.02 -5.47 -2.92
N ASP A 42 -6.34 -5.35 -2.98
CA ASP A 42 -7.07 -4.27 -2.31
C ASP A 42 -6.92 -4.39 -0.80
N THR A 43 -7.12 -5.59 -0.26
CA THR A 43 -7.01 -5.86 1.17
C THR A 43 -5.61 -5.54 1.70
N LEU A 44 -4.55 -5.94 0.97
CA LEU A 44 -3.17 -5.60 1.28
C LEU A 44 -2.94 -4.08 1.27
N SER A 45 -3.44 -3.39 0.24
CA SER A 45 -3.28 -1.94 0.09
C SER A 45 -3.99 -1.16 1.20
N SER A 46 -5.25 -1.50 1.48
CA SER A 46 -6.02 -0.90 2.56
C SER A 46 -5.37 -1.16 3.92
N THR A 47 -4.91 -2.40 4.16
CA THR A 47 -4.23 -2.75 5.42
C THR A 47 -2.94 -1.96 5.60
N LEU A 48 -2.11 -1.86 4.55
CA LEU A 48 -0.88 -1.07 4.61
C LEU A 48 -1.18 0.42 4.83
N ALA A 49 -2.17 0.99 4.13
CA ALA A 49 -2.58 2.38 4.35
C ALA A 49 -3.02 2.65 5.81
N CYS A 50 -3.77 1.73 6.41
CA CYS A 50 -4.18 1.81 7.81
C CYS A 50 -2.98 1.74 8.77
N VAL A 51 -2.06 0.81 8.53
CA VAL A 51 -0.80 0.68 9.29
C VAL A 51 0.02 1.97 9.22
N LEU A 52 0.18 2.56 8.02
CA LEU A 52 0.91 3.81 7.83
C LEU A 52 0.23 4.98 8.56
N ALA A 53 -1.11 5.04 8.54
CA ALA A 53 -1.87 6.06 9.26
C ALA A 53 -1.68 5.95 10.78
N LEU A 54 -1.75 4.75 11.35
CA LEU A 54 -1.52 4.51 12.77
C LEU A 54 -0.07 4.83 13.16
N LYS A 55 0.89 4.45 12.31
CA LYS A 55 2.32 4.76 12.51
C LYS A 55 2.59 6.26 12.48
N ARG A 56 1.96 7.01 11.57
CA ARG A 56 2.13 8.47 11.42
C ARG A 56 1.78 9.24 12.69
N TRP A 57 0.81 8.75 13.45
CA TRP A 57 0.35 9.35 14.71
C TRP A 57 0.91 8.64 15.95
N ASN A 58 1.77 7.62 15.77
CA ASN A 58 2.40 6.84 16.83
C ASN A 58 1.40 6.24 17.85
N ILE A 59 0.34 5.62 17.34
CA ILE A 59 -0.74 5.02 18.13
C ILE A 59 -0.99 3.59 17.68
N GLY A 60 -1.62 2.79 18.55
CA GLY A 60 -2.12 1.47 18.16
C GLY A 60 -1.02 0.49 17.75
N ASN A 61 0.13 0.47 18.44
CA ASN A 61 1.27 -0.40 18.12
C ASN A 61 0.91 -1.89 17.96
N ASN A 62 -0.06 -2.38 18.73
CA ASN A 62 -0.56 -3.76 18.59
C ASN A 62 -1.26 -3.97 17.24
N TYR A 63 -2.10 -3.01 16.81
CA TYR A 63 -2.80 -3.01 15.54
C TYR A 63 -1.82 -2.94 14.36
N ILE A 64 -0.78 -2.12 14.48
CA ILE A 64 0.33 -2.04 13.52
C ILE A 64 1.00 -3.41 13.37
N LYS A 65 1.37 -4.05 14.48
CA LYS A 65 2.03 -5.37 14.46
C LYS A 65 1.15 -6.44 13.78
N LYS A 66 -0.14 -6.47 14.11
CA LYS A 66 -1.10 -7.39 13.49
C LYS A 66 -1.24 -7.13 11.98
N GLY A 67 -1.35 -5.88 11.56
CA GLY A 67 -1.44 -5.52 10.14
C GLY A 67 -0.19 -5.89 9.34
N ILE A 68 1.01 -5.71 9.92
CA ILE A 68 2.26 -6.16 9.29
C ILE A 68 2.28 -7.68 9.14
N ASN A 69 1.92 -8.41 10.20
CA ASN A 69 1.88 -9.87 10.15
C ASN A 69 0.92 -10.36 9.05
N PHE A 70 -0.25 -9.72 8.94
CA PHE A 70 -1.21 -10.00 7.88
C PHE A 70 -0.61 -9.78 6.48
N ILE A 71 0.03 -8.62 6.26
CA ILE A 71 0.64 -8.27 4.97
C ILE A 71 1.70 -9.30 4.59
N VAL A 72 2.64 -9.58 5.49
CA VAL A 72 3.75 -10.51 5.23
C VAL A 72 3.24 -11.91 4.91
N SER A 73 2.20 -12.37 5.61
CA SER A 73 1.64 -13.71 5.42
C SER A 73 0.88 -13.85 4.09
N ASN A 74 0.26 -12.77 3.60
CA ASN A 74 -0.60 -12.80 2.43
C ASN A 74 0.03 -12.26 1.14
N LEU A 75 1.19 -11.59 1.24
CA LEU A 75 1.90 -11.04 0.10
C LEU A 75 2.29 -12.09 -0.96
N PRO A 76 2.76 -13.30 -0.61
CA PRO A 76 3.07 -14.34 -1.61
C PRO A 76 1.85 -14.66 -2.49
N SER A 77 0.65 -14.75 -1.89
CA SER A 77 -0.61 -15.03 -2.59
C SER A 77 -1.01 -13.94 -3.59
N SER A 78 -0.46 -12.72 -3.47
CA SER A 78 -0.73 -11.60 -4.39
C SER A 78 0.06 -11.66 -5.71
N THR A 79 1.05 -12.56 -5.81
CA THR A 79 1.89 -12.73 -7.01
C THR A 79 1.30 -13.66 -8.06
N GLY A 80 0.23 -14.41 -7.71
CA GLY A 80 -0.57 -15.24 -8.61
C GLY A 80 -1.33 -14.44 -9.67
N GLU A 81 -1.72 -15.13 -10.74
CA GLU A 81 -2.13 -14.64 -12.06
C GLU A 81 -2.90 -13.31 -12.15
N LYS A 82 -2.62 -12.60 -13.26
CA LYS A 82 -3.05 -11.24 -13.69
C LYS A 82 -4.58 -11.01 -13.84
N LYS A 83 -5.45 -11.62 -13.04
CA LYS A 83 -6.89 -11.38 -13.15
C LYS A 83 -7.31 -10.45 -12.01
N HIS A 84 -7.72 -9.24 -12.40
CA HIS A 84 -8.09 -8.11 -11.52
C HIS A 84 -6.92 -7.56 -10.69
N VAL A 85 -6.10 -6.70 -11.31
CA VAL A 85 -5.18 -5.83 -10.57
C VAL A 85 -5.90 -4.50 -10.33
N PRO A 86 -6.07 -4.05 -9.08
CA PRO A 86 -6.56 -2.70 -8.83
C PRO A 86 -5.67 -1.71 -9.58
N ILE A 87 -6.28 -0.74 -10.27
CA ILE A 87 -5.54 0.24 -11.07
C ILE A 87 -4.50 0.91 -10.17
N GLY A 88 -3.23 0.83 -10.58
CA GLY A 88 -2.12 1.42 -9.86
C GLY A 88 -1.57 0.62 -8.66
N PHE A 89 -2.06 -0.60 -8.37
CA PHE A 89 -1.50 -1.42 -7.27
C PHE A 89 0.02 -1.59 -7.40
N ASP A 90 0.48 -1.99 -8.60
CA ASP A 90 1.91 -2.22 -8.87
C ASP A 90 2.76 -0.93 -8.78
N ILE A 91 2.14 0.25 -8.65
CA ILE A 91 2.82 1.54 -8.45
C ILE A 91 2.69 2.02 -7.00
N VAL A 92 1.46 2.09 -6.49
CA VAL A 92 1.12 2.67 -5.19
C VAL A 92 1.59 1.77 -4.05
N PHE A 93 1.38 0.46 -4.16
CA PHE A 93 1.72 -0.46 -3.08
C PHE A 93 3.23 -0.53 -2.79
N PRO A 94 4.13 -0.66 -3.79
CA PRO A 94 5.57 -0.58 -3.53
C PRO A 94 6.01 0.81 -3.03
N GLY A 95 5.36 1.89 -3.49
CA GLY A 95 5.59 3.24 -2.96
C GLY A 95 5.20 3.39 -1.49
N MET A 96 4.11 2.75 -1.06
CA MET A 96 3.73 2.69 0.35
C MET A 96 4.75 1.91 1.21
N ILE A 97 5.39 0.87 0.65
CA ILE A 97 6.47 0.13 1.35
C ILE A 97 7.71 1.02 1.53
N GLU A 98 8.09 1.79 0.51
CA GLU A 98 9.18 2.78 0.63
C GLU A 98 8.85 3.83 1.69
N TYR A 99 7.63 4.39 1.64
CA TYR A 99 7.19 5.36 2.63
C TYR A 99 7.16 4.79 4.06
N ALA A 100 6.79 3.52 4.23
CA ALA A 100 6.89 2.83 5.51
C ALA A 100 8.32 2.86 6.05
N ARG A 101 9.31 2.56 5.19
CA ARG A 101 10.73 2.55 5.54
C ARG A 101 11.22 3.92 5.97
N GLU A 102 10.82 4.98 5.26
CA GLU A 102 11.14 6.36 5.61
C GLU A 102 10.59 6.76 7.00
N MET A 103 9.45 6.19 7.40
CA MET A 103 8.87 6.36 8.74
C MET A 103 9.47 5.43 9.81
N GLY A 104 10.56 4.70 9.49
CA GLY A 104 11.18 3.74 10.40
C GLY A 104 10.33 2.48 10.65
N LEU A 105 9.40 2.16 9.76
CA LEU A 105 8.59 0.95 9.80
C LEU A 105 9.11 -0.07 8.77
N ILE A 106 9.88 -1.04 9.26
CA ILE A 106 10.48 -2.07 8.39
C ILE A 106 9.53 -3.26 8.31
N LEU A 107 9.06 -3.56 7.10
CA LEU A 107 8.30 -4.78 6.82
C LEU A 107 9.28 -5.91 6.49
N PRO A 108 9.22 -7.06 7.20
CA PRO A 108 10.11 -8.20 6.97
C PRO A 108 9.65 -8.99 5.73
N LEU A 109 9.79 -8.40 4.55
CA LEU A 109 9.41 -9.01 3.28
C LEU A 109 10.48 -10.00 2.82
N ILE A 110 10.03 -11.09 2.19
CA ILE A 110 10.92 -12.02 1.50
C ILE A 110 11.58 -11.28 0.32
N PRO A 111 12.92 -11.33 0.17
CA PRO A 111 13.64 -10.56 -0.87
C PRO A 111 13.08 -10.75 -2.27
N THR A 112 12.79 -12.00 -2.66
CA THR A 112 12.25 -12.31 -4.00
C THR A 112 10.89 -11.65 -4.28
N ILE A 113 10.04 -11.52 -3.25
CA ILE A 113 8.74 -10.85 -3.36
C ILE A 113 8.93 -9.33 -3.44
N ALA A 114 9.82 -8.79 -2.61
CA ALA A 114 10.16 -7.37 -2.65
C ALA A 114 10.71 -6.97 -4.04
N ASP A 115 11.67 -7.73 -4.55
CA ASP A 115 12.27 -7.51 -5.87
C ASP A 115 11.22 -7.58 -6.98
N ALA A 116 10.31 -8.55 -6.93
CA ALA A 116 9.22 -8.66 -7.90
C ALA A 116 8.29 -7.43 -7.88
N LEU A 117 7.96 -6.91 -6.69
CA LEU A 117 7.13 -5.70 -6.54
C LEU A 117 7.82 -4.46 -7.12
N PHE A 118 9.08 -4.21 -6.77
CA PHE A 118 9.82 -3.06 -7.26
C PHE A 118 10.13 -3.17 -8.76
N HIS A 119 10.40 -4.38 -9.25
CA HIS A 119 10.59 -4.62 -10.67
C HIS A 119 9.32 -4.29 -11.47
N ARG A 120 8.14 -4.74 -11.01
CA ARG A 120 6.86 -4.40 -11.66
C ARG A 120 6.61 -2.90 -11.69
N ARG A 121 6.83 -2.19 -10.57
CA ARG A 121 6.73 -0.73 -10.51
C ARG A 121 7.61 -0.03 -11.55
N ASN A 122 8.85 -0.47 -11.68
CA ASN A 122 9.79 0.08 -12.65
C ASN A 122 9.35 -0.17 -14.10
N LEU A 123 8.73 -1.31 -14.39
CA LEU A 123 8.14 -1.59 -15.70
C LEU A 123 6.99 -0.63 -15.99
N GLU A 124 6.06 -0.43 -15.05
CA GLU A 124 4.92 0.48 -15.22
C GLU A 124 5.38 1.93 -15.50
N PHE A 125 6.40 2.40 -14.76
CA PHE A 125 7.00 3.71 -15.04
C PHE A 125 7.61 3.77 -16.44
N LYS A 126 8.45 2.79 -16.83
CA LYS A 126 9.05 2.75 -18.16
C LYS A 126 8.00 2.73 -19.28
N MET A 127 6.94 1.94 -19.12
CA MET A 127 5.84 1.89 -20.09
C MET A 127 5.15 3.24 -20.21
N SER A 128 4.87 3.91 -19.09
CA SER A 128 4.26 5.25 -19.08
C SER A 128 5.11 6.28 -19.83
N TYR A 129 6.44 6.28 -19.59
CA TYR A 129 7.37 7.13 -20.33
C TYR A 129 7.39 6.82 -21.83
N PHE A 130 7.41 5.53 -22.20
CA PHE A 130 7.39 5.12 -23.59
C PHE A 130 6.13 5.58 -24.32
N PHE A 131 4.95 5.44 -23.71
CA PHE A 131 3.69 5.92 -24.28
C PHE A 131 3.66 7.44 -24.46
N ILE A 132 4.14 8.19 -23.47
CA ILE A 132 4.24 9.66 -23.55
C ILE A 132 5.20 10.05 -24.68
N SER A 133 6.40 9.46 -24.72
CA SER A 133 7.38 9.71 -25.78
C SER A 133 6.84 9.38 -27.17
N LEU A 134 6.13 8.26 -27.33
CA LEU A 134 5.51 7.88 -28.61
C LEU A 134 4.40 8.86 -29.03
N LEU A 135 3.57 9.32 -28.09
CA LEU A 135 2.56 10.35 -28.33
C LEU A 135 3.20 11.67 -28.80
N PHE A 136 4.29 12.10 -28.15
CA PHE A 136 5.05 13.28 -28.57
C PHE A 136 5.61 13.12 -29.99
N ILE A 137 6.21 11.96 -30.30
CA ILE A 137 6.74 11.66 -31.63
C ILE A 137 5.62 11.70 -32.67
N LEU A 138 4.49 11.02 -32.43
CA LEU A 138 3.36 10.99 -33.35
C LEU A 138 2.71 12.37 -33.55
N SER A 139 2.63 13.18 -32.50
CA SER A 139 2.13 14.56 -32.57
C SER A 139 3.06 15.52 -33.32
N SER A 140 4.34 15.15 -33.48
CA SER A 140 5.32 15.95 -34.23
C SER A 140 5.29 15.67 -35.74
N PHE A 141 4.49 14.69 -36.17
CA PHE A 141 4.29 14.32 -37.58
C PHE A 141 2.88 14.71 -38.12
N SER A 142 2.13 15.53 -37.37
CA SER A 142 0.86 16.13 -37.81
C SER A 142 1.00 17.64 -37.93
#